data_AF-W2EIM8-F1
#
_entry.id   AF-W2EIM8-F1
#
_cell.length_a   1.000
_cell.length_b   1.000
_cell.length_c   1.000
_cell.angle_alpha   90.00
_cell.angle_beta   90.00
_cell.angle_gamma   90.00
#
_symmetry.space_group_name_H-M   'P 1'
#
loop_
_entity.id
_entity.type
_entity.pdbx_description
1 polymer ?
#
loop_
_entity_poly.entity_id
_entity_poly.type
_entity_poly.pdbx_seq_one_letter_code
_entity_poly.pdbx_strand_id
1 'polypeptide(L)'
;MEPTKRGRVRVETTAKRVRAYVEGHAVADTTRALLVWESPHYPTYYFPLADVDTGLFKAAGRTAHSPSRGDAEVHDVAGRPDAALVYGGDAPLEEIRGHVRLDWESMDYWFEEDEEVYVHARDPYTRVDILASSRHVRIEVGGVTVADSRSPRILFETGLRPRYYLPKTDVRLDLLRRSATRSPTAPTRAGRSTGPSGRATRARTWSGPTPLRCRRARRSPGSSRSTTRRSTSTSTACSRPDERAPGRIGVSRGPRTGAAPPAPVAVGAGPAGHTRPGGVPSGG
;
A
#
# COMPACT_ATOMS: atom_id res chain seq x y z
N MET A 1 -20.82 -29.09 -29.57
CA MET A 1 -20.37 -29.19 -28.17
C MET A 1 -19.50 -27.97 -27.92
N GLU A 2 -20.08 -26.89 -27.40
CA GLU A 2 -19.30 -25.69 -27.04
C GLU A 2 -18.34 -26.04 -25.90
N PRO A 3 -17.05 -25.64 -25.98
CA PRO A 3 -16.17 -25.76 -24.85
C PRO A 3 -16.70 -24.85 -23.72
N THR A 4 -17.09 -25.49 -22.63
CA THR A 4 -17.63 -24.87 -21.42
C THR A 4 -16.80 -23.66 -20.96
N LYS A 5 -17.46 -22.52 -20.72
CA LYS A 5 -16.95 -21.34 -19.97
C LYS A 5 -16.60 -21.65 -18.49
N ARG A 6 -15.79 -22.68 -18.23
CA ARG A 6 -15.12 -22.91 -16.95
C ARG A 6 -13.65 -22.54 -17.15
N GLY A 7 -13.18 -21.45 -16.55
CA GLY A 7 -11.74 -21.16 -16.56
C GLY A 7 -11.28 -19.71 -16.61
N ARG A 8 -12.19 -18.72 -16.62
CA ARG A 8 -11.76 -17.31 -16.62
C ARG A 8 -11.26 -16.94 -15.22
N VAL A 9 -9.94 -16.96 -15.05
CA VAL A 9 -9.27 -16.45 -13.84
C VAL A 9 -9.60 -14.96 -13.71
N ARG A 10 -9.97 -14.56 -12.50
CA ARG A 10 -10.28 -13.17 -12.19
C ARG A 10 -8.99 -12.39 -12.01
N VAL A 11 -8.85 -11.28 -12.72
CA VAL A 11 -7.72 -10.36 -12.64
C VAL A 11 -8.24 -8.97 -12.33
N GLU A 12 -7.64 -8.31 -11.33
CA GLU A 12 -7.99 -6.93 -10.95
C GLU A 12 -6.74 -6.11 -10.62
N THR A 13 -6.78 -4.81 -10.88
CA THR A 13 -5.72 -3.90 -10.43
C THR A 13 -5.86 -3.57 -8.94
N THR A 14 -4.75 -3.48 -8.20
CA THR A 14 -4.76 -2.88 -6.86
C THR A 14 -4.18 -1.47 -6.87
N ALA A 15 -4.75 -0.58 -6.06
CA ALA A 15 -4.23 0.78 -5.86
C ALA A 15 -3.14 0.85 -4.77
N LYS A 16 -2.95 -0.25 -4.02
CA LYS A 16 -1.93 -0.36 -2.98
C LYS A 16 -0.54 -0.43 -3.62
N ARG A 17 0.45 0.18 -2.98
CA ARG A 17 1.85 -0.17 -3.22
C ARG A 17 2.11 -1.56 -2.66
N VAL A 18 2.64 -2.47 -3.46
CA VAL A 18 2.99 -3.83 -3.04
C VAL A 18 4.49 -4.02 -3.23
N ARG A 19 5.14 -4.59 -2.22
CA ARG A 19 6.59 -4.84 -2.22
C ARG A 19 6.89 -6.25 -1.74
N ALA A 20 7.89 -6.86 -2.36
CA ALA A 20 8.44 -8.16 -2.00
C ALA A 20 9.96 -8.06 -1.85
N TYR A 21 10.51 -8.73 -0.84
CA TYR A 21 11.94 -8.67 -0.52
C TYR A 21 12.53 -10.07 -0.34
N VAL A 22 13.81 -10.20 -0.70
CA VAL A 22 14.68 -11.33 -0.38
C VAL A 22 15.98 -10.78 0.18
N GLU A 23 16.40 -11.25 1.35
CA GLU A 23 17.65 -10.85 2.04
C GLU A 23 17.79 -9.32 2.16
N GLY A 24 16.67 -8.63 2.38
CA GLY A 24 16.61 -7.16 2.47
C GLY A 24 16.63 -6.40 1.13
N HIS A 25 16.81 -7.09 -0.01
CA HIS A 25 16.75 -6.50 -1.35
C HIS A 25 15.31 -6.49 -1.87
N ALA A 26 14.86 -5.35 -2.42
CA ALA A 26 13.54 -5.25 -3.01
C ALA A 26 13.51 -5.98 -4.37
N VAL A 27 12.91 -7.16 -4.40
CA VAL A 27 12.68 -7.92 -5.65
C VAL A 27 11.65 -7.20 -6.51
N ALA A 28 10.60 -6.68 -5.88
CA ALA A 28 9.56 -5.91 -6.56
C ALA A 28 9.05 -4.76 -5.69
N ASP A 29 8.76 -3.62 -6.33
CA ASP A 29 8.14 -2.46 -5.68
C ASP A 29 7.28 -1.69 -6.68
N THR A 30 5.96 -1.85 -6.56
CA THR A 30 5.03 -1.30 -7.55
C THR A 30 3.76 -0.75 -6.91
N THR A 31 3.16 0.25 -7.56
CA THR A 31 1.77 0.67 -7.31
C THR A 31 0.82 0.19 -8.41
N ARG A 32 1.25 -0.77 -9.22
CA ARG A 32 0.56 -1.29 -10.41
C ARG A 32 0.45 -2.81 -10.38
N ALA A 33 0.53 -3.41 -9.19
CA ALA A 33 0.35 -4.85 -9.04
C ALA A 33 -1.07 -5.24 -9.47
N LEU A 34 -1.18 -6.46 -9.99
CA LEU A 34 -2.46 -7.12 -10.22
C LEU A 34 -2.74 -8.11 -9.09
N LEU A 35 -4.02 -8.31 -8.82
CA LEU A 35 -4.58 -9.37 -7.99
C LEU A 35 -5.15 -10.42 -8.94
N VAL A 36 -4.60 -11.63 -8.90
CA VAL A 36 -5.02 -12.75 -9.74
C VAL A 36 -5.55 -13.87 -8.86
N TRP A 37 -6.82 -14.24 -9.02
CA TRP A 37 -7.42 -15.34 -8.25
C TRP A 37 -7.17 -16.68 -8.93
N GLU A 38 -6.01 -17.26 -8.62
CA GLU A 38 -5.65 -18.62 -9.04
C GLU A 38 -6.54 -19.68 -8.36
N SER A 39 -7.06 -19.34 -7.17
CA SER A 39 -8.07 -20.10 -6.44
C SER A 39 -9.17 -19.17 -5.91
N PRO A 40 -10.33 -19.69 -5.46
CA PRO A 40 -11.44 -18.86 -4.99
C PRO A 40 -11.21 -18.11 -3.67
N HIS A 41 -10.18 -18.46 -2.89
CA HIS A 41 -10.08 -18.04 -1.48
C HIS A 41 -9.30 -16.74 -1.27
N TYR A 42 -8.26 -16.49 -2.06
CA TYR A 42 -7.44 -15.28 -1.99
C TYR A 42 -6.72 -15.05 -3.32
N PRO A 43 -6.40 -13.78 -3.65
CA PRO A 43 -5.61 -13.47 -4.84
C PRO A 43 -4.12 -13.77 -4.65
N THR A 44 -3.37 -13.73 -5.75
CA THR A 44 -1.91 -13.70 -5.80
C THR A 44 -1.46 -12.38 -6.45
N TYR A 45 -0.35 -11.81 -5.98
CA TYR A 45 0.21 -10.60 -6.57
C TYR A 45 0.99 -10.91 -7.85
N TYR A 46 0.69 -10.17 -8.91
CA TYR A 46 1.44 -10.17 -10.16
C TYR A 46 2.05 -8.78 -10.35
N PHE A 47 3.34 -8.73 -10.62
CA PHE A 47 4.11 -7.50 -10.71
C PHE A 47 4.45 -7.22 -12.17
N PRO A 48 4.30 -5.98 -12.66
CA PRO A 48 4.77 -5.65 -14.00
C PRO A 48 6.30 -5.79 -14.03
N LEU A 49 6.84 -6.43 -15.08
CA LEU A 49 8.28 -6.70 -15.19
C LEU A 49 9.15 -5.44 -15.05
N ALA A 50 8.63 -4.28 -15.44
CA ALA A 50 9.31 -2.98 -15.32
C ALA A 50 9.51 -2.47 -13.88
N ASP A 51 8.78 -3.03 -12.90
CA ASP A 51 8.87 -2.65 -11.49
C ASP A 51 9.54 -3.77 -10.63
N VAL A 52 10.18 -4.74 -11.29
CA VAL A 52 10.91 -5.86 -10.69
C VAL A 52 12.41 -5.68 -10.96
N ASP A 53 13.26 -6.03 -9.99
CA ASP A 53 14.71 -6.06 -10.19
C ASP A 53 15.11 -7.34 -10.92
N THR A 54 15.14 -7.27 -12.26
CA THR A 54 15.51 -8.40 -13.12
C THR A 54 16.98 -8.81 -12.95
N GLY A 55 17.83 -8.00 -12.32
CA GLY A 55 19.20 -8.38 -11.99
C GLY A 55 19.27 -9.51 -10.96
N LEU A 56 18.20 -9.73 -10.20
CA LEU A 56 18.05 -10.84 -9.25
C LEU A 56 17.51 -12.11 -9.90
N PHE A 57 17.13 -12.09 -11.18
CA PHE A 57 16.45 -13.19 -11.85
C PHE A 57 17.42 -14.02 -12.68
N LYS A 58 17.26 -15.34 -12.61
CA LYS A 58 17.97 -16.28 -13.49
C LYS A 58 16.99 -17.27 -14.09
N ALA A 59 16.94 -17.36 -15.41
CA ALA A 59 16.07 -18.32 -16.09
C ALA A 59 16.47 -19.75 -15.72
N ALA A 60 15.49 -20.57 -15.34
CA ALA A 60 15.68 -21.99 -15.03
C ALA A 60 15.69 -22.89 -16.29
N GLY A 61 15.50 -22.30 -17.48
CA GLY A 61 15.52 -23.01 -18.76
C GLY A 61 14.30 -23.91 -19.00
N ARG A 62 13.22 -23.70 -18.24
CA ARG A 62 11.98 -24.49 -18.31
C ARG A 62 10.76 -23.60 -18.24
N THR A 63 9.64 -24.10 -18.75
CA THR A 63 8.34 -23.43 -18.69
C THR A 63 7.39 -24.17 -17.76
N ALA A 64 6.46 -23.43 -17.17
CA ALA A 64 5.35 -23.98 -16.40
C ALA A 64 4.04 -23.67 -17.14
N HIS A 65 3.24 -24.71 -17.41
CA HIS A 65 1.96 -24.56 -18.08
C HIS A 65 0.81 -24.40 -17.08
N SER A 66 -0.06 -23.41 -17.31
CA SER A 66 -1.34 -23.27 -16.62
C SER A 66 -2.50 -23.22 -17.63
N PRO A 67 -3.55 -24.03 -17.46
CA PRO A 67 -4.70 -24.04 -18.37
C PRO A 67 -5.39 -22.69 -18.55
N SER A 68 -5.33 -21.82 -17.53
CA SER A 68 -6.00 -20.52 -17.52
C SER A 68 -5.10 -19.33 -17.78
N ARG A 69 -3.79 -19.47 -17.53
CA ARG A 69 -2.81 -18.36 -17.61
C ARG A 69 -1.76 -18.55 -18.70
N GLY A 70 -1.77 -19.70 -19.38
CA GLY A 70 -0.81 -20.04 -20.43
C GLY A 70 0.52 -20.51 -19.86
N ASP A 71 1.54 -20.45 -20.71
CA ASP A 71 2.91 -20.81 -20.36
C ASP A 71 3.64 -19.61 -19.74
N ALA A 72 4.44 -19.91 -18.72
CA ALA A 72 5.33 -18.94 -18.10
C ALA A 72 6.75 -19.50 -18.03
N GLU A 73 7.74 -18.64 -18.24
CA GLU A 73 9.13 -18.98 -18.00
C GLU A 73 9.38 -19.05 -16.49
N VAL A 74 10.06 -20.11 -16.04
CA VAL A 74 10.41 -20.29 -14.63
C VAL A 74 11.76 -19.63 -14.36
N HIS A 75 11.83 -18.84 -13.30
CA HIS A 75 13.04 -18.15 -12.87
C HIS A 75 13.36 -18.40 -11.40
N ASP A 76 14.65 -18.55 -11.13
CA ASP A 76 15.21 -18.40 -9.79
C ASP A 76 15.29 -16.91 -9.46
N VAL A 77 15.11 -16.57 -8.18
CA VAL A 77 15.19 -15.18 -7.70
C VAL A 77 16.16 -15.11 -6.53
N ALA A 78 17.23 -14.31 -6.67
CA ALA A 78 18.26 -14.15 -5.65
C ALA A 78 18.79 -15.51 -5.12
N GLY A 79 19.03 -16.46 -6.03
CA GLY A 79 19.50 -17.81 -5.70
C GLY A 79 18.43 -18.78 -5.18
N ARG A 80 17.18 -18.35 -5.01
CA ARG A 80 16.06 -19.21 -4.63
C ARG A 80 15.46 -19.88 -5.85
N PRO A 81 15.42 -21.22 -5.90
CA PRO A 81 14.99 -21.94 -7.09
C PRO A 81 13.50 -21.73 -7.36
N ASP A 82 13.13 -21.58 -8.63
CA ASP A 82 11.73 -21.55 -9.10
C ASP A 82 10.83 -20.51 -8.43
N ALA A 83 11.43 -19.42 -7.94
CA ALA A 83 10.79 -18.40 -7.14
C ALA A 83 9.94 -17.41 -7.95
N ALA A 84 9.93 -17.50 -9.29
CA ALA A 84 9.13 -16.64 -10.14
C ALA A 84 8.65 -17.32 -11.42
N LEU A 85 7.46 -16.90 -11.88
CA LEU A 85 6.89 -17.22 -13.19
C LEU A 85 6.73 -15.94 -13.99
N VAL A 86 7.41 -15.83 -15.13
CA VAL A 86 7.36 -14.67 -16.03
C VAL A 86 6.46 -14.98 -17.21
N TYR A 87 5.41 -14.17 -17.39
CA TYR A 87 4.44 -14.33 -18.48
C TYR A 87 4.80 -13.43 -19.66
N GLY A 88 5.02 -14.06 -20.82
CA GLY A 88 5.33 -13.40 -22.08
C GLY A 88 4.16 -12.67 -22.73
N GLY A 89 4.40 -12.15 -23.93
CA GLY A 89 3.37 -11.45 -24.73
C GLY A 89 2.31 -12.38 -25.34
N ASP A 90 2.55 -13.68 -25.28
CA ASP A 90 1.71 -14.78 -25.76
C ASP A 90 0.73 -15.30 -24.70
N ALA A 91 0.79 -14.79 -23.46
CA ALA A 91 -0.15 -15.19 -22.43
C ALA A 91 -1.62 -14.97 -22.87
N PRO A 92 -2.53 -15.93 -22.62
CA PRO A 92 -3.93 -15.87 -23.06
C PRO A 92 -4.72 -14.77 -22.36
N LEU A 93 -4.33 -14.39 -21.14
CA LEU A 93 -4.89 -13.24 -20.42
C LEU A 93 -4.06 -12.02 -20.76
N GLU A 94 -4.65 -11.05 -21.45
CA GLU A 94 -3.91 -9.85 -21.90
C GLU A 94 -3.36 -9.05 -20.71
N GLU A 95 -4.11 -9.02 -19.60
CA GLU A 95 -3.77 -8.26 -18.42
C GLU A 95 -2.46 -8.72 -17.77
N ILE A 96 -2.11 -10.01 -17.85
CA ILE A 96 -0.90 -10.56 -17.21
C ILE A 96 0.31 -10.60 -18.15
N ARG A 97 0.16 -10.24 -19.43
CA ARG A 97 1.30 -10.17 -20.36
C ARG A 97 2.36 -9.22 -19.80
N GLY A 98 3.62 -9.63 -19.79
CA GLY A 98 4.72 -8.85 -19.23
C GLY A 98 4.65 -8.68 -17.70
N HIS A 99 3.98 -9.59 -16.99
CA HIS A 99 3.95 -9.63 -15.54
C HIS A 99 4.68 -10.87 -14.98
N VAL A 100 5.08 -10.76 -13.74
CA VAL A 100 5.77 -11.79 -12.96
C VAL A 100 4.90 -12.18 -11.77
N ARG A 101 4.65 -13.47 -11.59
CA ARG A 101 4.13 -14.05 -10.35
C ARG A 101 5.32 -14.50 -9.51
N LEU A 102 5.56 -13.83 -8.39
CA LEU A 102 6.54 -14.28 -7.41
C LEU A 102 5.93 -15.38 -6.55
N ASP A 103 6.75 -16.35 -6.18
CA ASP A 103 6.37 -17.35 -5.21
C ASP A 103 6.36 -16.78 -3.79
N TRP A 104 5.28 -17.03 -3.05
CA TRP A 104 5.06 -16.40 -1.75
C TRP A 104 6.10 -16.85 -0.71
N GLU A 105 6.30 -18.15 -0.59
CA GLU A 105 7.19 -18.78 0.40
C GLU A 105 8.65 -18.52 0.08
N SER A 106 8.95 -18.25 -1.19
CA SER A 106 10.29 -17.88 -1.65
C SER A 106 10.67 -16.44 -1.34
N MET A 107 9.77 -15.57 -0.87
CA MET A 107 10.13 -14.20 -0.46
C MET A 107 10.18 -14.10 1.07
N ASP A 108 11.10 -13.31 1.62
CA ASP A 108 11.24 -13.14 3.07
C ASP A 108 10.18 -12.21 3.65
N TYR A 109 9.88 -11.12 2.94
CA TYR A 109 8.96 -10.09 3.42
C TYR A 109 8.05 -9.59 2.31
N TRP A 110 6.78 -9.43 2.66
CA TRP A 110 5.76 -8.83 1.81
C TRP A 110 5.17 -7.60 2.49
N PHE A 111 4.99 -6.52 1.75
CA PHE A 111 4.38 -5.29 2.27
C PHE A 111 3.25 -4.80 1.38
N GLU A 112 2.16 -4.37 2.02
CA GLU A 112 1.14 -3.50 1.43
C GLU A 112 1.28 -2.10 2.05
N GLU A 113 1.55 -1.11 1.21
CA GLU A 113 2.10 0.17 1.67
C GLU A 113 3.26 -0.09 2.65
N ASP A 114 3.28 0.48 3.84
CA ASP A 114 4.34 0.25 4.86
C ASP A 114 3.97 -0.82 5.90
N GLU A 115 2.92 -1.61 5.67
CA GLU A 115 2.53 -2.68 6.58
C GLU A 115 2.86 -4.06 6.01
N GLU A 116 3.50 -4.90 6.83
CA GLU A 116 3.86 -6.26 6.44
C GLU A 116 2.63 -7.16 6.30
N VAL A 117 2.72 -8.14 5.40
CA VAL A 117 1.74 -9.19 5.14
C VAL A 117 2.44 -10.54 5.24
N TYR A 118 1.85 -11.49 5.97
CA TYR A 118 2.56 -12.73 6.34
C TYR A 118 2.15 -13.96 5.55
N VAL A 119 0.84 -14.16 5.31
CA VAL A 119 0.32 -15.48 4.89
C VAL A 119 0.03 -15.55 3.39
N HIS A 120 -0.67 -14.55 2.86
CA HIS A 120 -1.03 -14.46 1.44
C HIS A 120 -1.51 -13.04 1.15
N ALA A 121 -1.68 -12.71 -0.13
CA ALA A 121 -2.22 -11.42 -0.53
C ALA A 121 -3.60 -11.16 0.10
N ARG A 122 -3.84 -9.91 0.47
CA ARG A 122 -5.09 -9.51 1.12
C ARG A 122 -6.21 -9.34 0.08
N ASP A 123 -7.16 -10.28 0.03
CA ASP A 123 -8.45 -10.12 -0.69
C ASP A 123 -9.22 -8.83 -0.30
N PRO A 124 -9.38 -7.86 -1.21
CA PRO A 124 -10.04 -6.58 -0.92
C PRO A 124 -11.55 -6.71 -0.66
N TYR A 125 -12.21 -7.79 -1.09
CA TYR A 125 -13.67 -7.97 -0.92
C TYR A 125 -14.08 -8.40 0.49
N THR A 126 -13.11 -8.67 1.36
CA THR A 126 -13.36 -9.15 2.74
C THR A 126 -12.95 -8.14 3.81
N ARG A 127 -12.45 -6.95 3.43
CA ARG A 127 -11.92 -5.96 4.38
C ARG A 127 -11.89 -4.53 3.84
N VAL A 128 -11.80 -3.59 4.78
CA VAL A 128 -11.40 -2.20 4.54
C VAL A 128 -10.07 -2.01 5.25
N ASP A 129 -9.04 -1.59 4.50
CA ASP A 129 -7.69 -1.39 5.03
C ASP A 129 -7.40 0.10 5.21
N ILE A 130 -6.69 0.46 6.29
CA ILE A 130 -6.17 1.81 6.51
C ILE A 130 -4.70 1.68 6.87
N LEU A 131 -3.84 1.81 5.86
CA LEU A 131 -2.42 1.47 5.95
C LEU A 131 -1.57 2.73 6.11
N ALA A 132 -0.53 2.64 6.95
CA ALA A 132 0.54 3.62 6.94
C ALA A 132 1.30 3.54 5.60
N SER A 133 1.74 4.69 5.08
CA SER A 133 2.44 4.77 3.81
C SER A 133 3.52 5.83 3.85
N SER A 134 4.62 5.54 3.15
CA SER A 134 5.80 6.40 2.95
C SER A 134 5.72 7.13 1.62
N ARG A 135 4.58 7.04 0.92
CA ARG A 135 4.35 7.74 -0.34
C ARG A 135 4.35 9.25 -0.11
N HIS A 136 4.99 9.96 -1.03
CA HIS A 136 4.90 11.41 -1.08
C HIS A 136 3.56 11.84 -1.69
N VAL A 137 2.76 12.54 -0.90
CA VAL A 137 1.44 13.05 -1.30
C VAL A 137 1.47 14.56 -1.22
N ARG A 138 1.34 15.21 -2.38
CA ARG A 138 1.24 16.65 -2.52
C ARG A 138 -0.14 17.03 -3.03
N ILE A 139 -0.83 17.91 -2.31
CA ILE A 139 -2.15 18.42 -2.69
C ILE A 139 -1.99 19.88 -3.09
N GLU A 140 -2.34 20.17 -4.34
CA GLU A 140 -2.35 21.53 -4.88
C GLU A 140 -3.75 21.97 -5.25
N VAL A 141 -4.09 23.22 -4.93
CA VAL A 141 -5.35 23.84 -5.35
C VAL A 141 -5.03 25.17 -6.00
N GLY A 142 -5.34 25.31 -7.28
CA GLY A 142 -5.05 26.53 -8.05
C GLY A 142 -3.57 26.91 -8.05
N GLY A 143 -2.68 25.92 -8.14
CA GLY A 143 -1.23 26.11 -8.13
C GLY A 143 -0.61 26.33 -6.74
N VAL A 144 -1.42 26.42 -5.68
CA VAL A 144 -0.93 26.58 -4.31
C VAL A 144 -0.90 25.22 -3.61
N THR A 145 0.24 24.84 -3.06
CA THR A 145 0.37 23.63 -2.23
C THR A 145 -0.37 23.82 -0.90
N VAL A 146 -1.41 23.01 -0.70
CA VAL A 146 -2.24 22.99 0.52
C VAL A 146 -1.77 21.90 1.49
N ALA A 147 -1.18 20.83 0.98
CA ALA A 147 -0.56 19.80 1.82
C ALA A 147 0.63 19.15 1.10
N ASP A 148 1.64 18.77 1.87
CA ASP A 148 2.83 18.03 1.42
C ASP A 148 3.22 17.06 2.53
N SER A 149 2.95 15.77 2.32
CA SER A 149 3.12 14.72 3.33
C SER A 149 3.93 13.55 2.80
N ARG A 150 4.78 12.99 3.66
CA ARG A 150 5.55 11.75 3.42
C ARG A 150 5.15 10.62 4.38
N SER A 151 4.13 10.84 5.19
CA SER A 151 3.60 9.85 6.12
C SER A 151 2.06 9.83 6.11
N PRO A 152 1.39 9.71 4.95
CA PRO A 152 -0.06 9.56 4.89
C PRO A 152 -0.52 8.23 5.50
N ARG A 153 -1.78 8.22 5.95
CA ARG A 153 -2.56 6.98 6.08
C ARG A 153 -3.53 6.88 4.91
N ILE A 154 -3.54 5.74 4.22
CA ILE A 154 -4.36 5.54 3.02
C ILE A 154 -5.42 4.49 3.31
N LEU A 155 -6.68 4.86 3.13
CA LEU A 155 -7.82 3.95 3.22
C LEU A 155 -8.10 3.34 1.85
N PHE A 156 -8.11 2.01 1.81
CA PHE A 156 -8.48 1.19 0.67
C PHE A 156 -9.80 0.49 0.97
N GLU A 157 -10.80 0.78 0.15
CA GLU A 157 -12.12 0.17 0.21
C GLU A 157 -12.54 -0.21 -1.20
N THR A 158 -13.00 -1.45 -1.34
CA THR A 158 -13.35 -2.04 -2.63
C THR A 158 -14.39 -1.22 -3.39
N GLY A 159 -14.15 -1.02 -4.68
CA GLY A 159 -15.02 -0.24 -5.56
C GLY A 159 -14.94 1.29 -5.35
N LEU A 160 -14.12 1.78 -4.41
CA LEU A 160 -13.96 3.20 -4.14
C LEU A 160 -12.52 3.65 -4.36
N ARG A 161 -12.36 4.93 -4.75
CA ARG A 161 -11.02 5.53 -4.86
C ARG A 161 -10.34 5.58 -3.49
N PRO A 162 -9.03 5.34 -3.39
CA PRO A 162 -8.28 5.48 -2.15
C PRO A 162 -8.50 6.86 -1.51
N ARG A 163 -8.63 6.88 -0.18
CA ARG A 163 -8.80 8.12 0.59
C ARG A 163 -7.56 8.37 1.43
N TYR A 164 -7.00 9.57 1.31
CA TYR A 164 -5.76 9.97 1.96
C TYR A 164 -6.06 10.77 3.23
N TYR A 165 -5.52 10.30 4.35
CA TYR A 165 -5.54 11.00 5.63
C TYR A 165 -4.13 11.51 5.91
N LEU A 166 -3.97 12.83 5.91
CA LEU A 166 -2.69 13.48 6.12
C LEU A 166 -2.57 13.94 7.59
N PRO A 167 -1.36 13.86 8.18
CA PRO A 167 -1.09 14.54 9.45
C PRO A 167 -1.44 16.04 9.34
N LYS A 168 -2.00 16.62 10.40
CA LYS A 168 -2.36 18.05 10.40
C LYS A 168 -1.14 18.96 10.23
N THR A 169 0.03 18.51 10.68
CA THR A 169 1.32 19.20 10.54
C THR A 169 1.75 19.37 9.09
N ASP A 170 1.26 18.51 8.21
CA ASP A 170 1.63 18.46 6.79
C ASP A 170 0.64 19.26 5.93
N VAL A 171 -0.33 19.92 6.56
CA VAL A 171 -1.43 20.65 5.92
C VAL A 171 -1.37 22.12 6.32
N ARG A 172 -1.40 22.99 5.32
CA ARG A 172 -1.52 24.45 5.49
C ARG A 172 -2.93 24.84 5.93
N LEU A 173 -3.19 24.69 7.22
CA LEU A 173 -4.49 24.98 7.83
C LEU A 173 -4.90 26.45 7.71
N ASP A 174 -3.93 27.37 7.56
CA ASP A 174 -4.13 28.79 7.27
C ASP A 174 -4.88 29.03 5.94
N LEU A 175 -4.74 28.11 4.99
CA LEU A 175 -5.40 28.16 3.68
C LEU A 175 -6.80 27.53 3.68
N LEU A 176 -7.25 26.96 4.81
CA LEU A 176 -8.48 26.20 4.90
C LEU A 176 -9.56 26.95 5.68
N ARG A 177 -10.70 27.21 5.01
CA ARG A 177 -11.89 27.73 5.67
C ARG A 177 -12.83 26.61 6.08
N ARG A 178 -13.25 26.66 7.33
CA ARG A 178 -14.27 25.77 7.92
C ARG A 178 -15.61 25.94 7.16
N SER A 179 -16.24 24.84 6.72
CA SER A 179 -17.61 24.87 6.16
C SER A 179 -18.65 24.38 7.16
N ALA A 180 -19.94 24.71 6.99
CA ALA A 180 -20.99 24.26 7.91
C ALA A 180 -21.43 22.79 7.69
N THR A 181 -21.01 22.16 6.58
CA THR A 181 -21.47 20.82 6.20
C THR A 181 -20.91 19.74 7.12
N ARG A 182 -21.81 18.93 7.70
CA ARG A 182 -21.54 17.68 8.43
C ARG A 182 -22.17 16.50 7.69
N SER A 183 -21.52 15.34 7.70
CA SER A 183 -22.09 14.08 7.18
C SER A 183 -22.50 13.19 8.35
N PRO A 184 -23.63 12.44 8.26
CA PRO A 184 -24.04 11.49 9.30
C PRO A 184 -23.02 10.35 9.52
N THR A 185 -22.29 9.93 8.47
CA THR A 185 -21.39 8.78 8.48
C THR A 185 -19.91 9.14 8.70
N ALA A 186 -19.58 10.42 8.77
CA ALA A 186 -18.24 10.90 9.11
C ALA A 186 -18.41 12.05 10.12
N PRO A 187 -18.00 11.89 11.39
CA PRO A 187 -18.39 12.82 12.46
C PRO A 187 -17.68 14.18 12.36
N THR A 188 -17.17 14.62 11.20
CA THR A 188 -16.52 15.92 11.08
C THR A 188 -16.55 16.59 9.69
N ARG A 189 -16.30 17.90 9.77
CA ARG A 189 -16.62 19.03 8.91
C ARG A 189 -15.78 19.14 7.63
N ALA A 190 -16.38 19.63 6.55
CA ALA A 190 -15.66 19.92 5.30
C ALA A 190 -14.87 21.25 5.36
N GLY A 191 -13.66 21.29 4.80
CA GLY A 191 -12.90 22.53 4.56
C GLY A 191 -13.12 23.05 3.13
N ARG A 192 -12.92 24.33 2.87
CA ARG A 192 -12.81 24.94 1.53
C ARG A 192 -11.50 25.69 1.43
N SER A 193 -10.77 25.55 0.32
CA SER A 193 -9.59 26.35 0.02
C SER A 193 -9.96 27.52 -0.89
N THR A 194 -9.42 28.70 -0.59
CA THR A 194 -9.51 29.89 -1.45
C THR A 194 -8.19 30.03 -2.21
N GLY A 195 -8.25 30.04 -3.54
CA GLY A 195 -7.08 30.36 -4.36
C GLY A 195 -6.75 31.86 -4.32
N PRO A 196 -5.57 32.26 -4.82
CA PRO A 196 -5.11 33.65 -4.81
C PRO A 196 -6.01 34.63 -5.59
N SER A 197 -6.90 34.13 -6.45
CA SER A 197 -7.87 34.93 -7.23
C SER A 197 -9.22 35.15 -6.54
N GLY A 198 -9.36 34.80 -5.25
CA GLY A 198 -10.64 34.90 -4.53
C GLY A 198 -11.70 33.87 -4.98
N ARG A 199 -11.43 33.05 -6.01
CA ARG A 199 -12.31 31.94 -6.39
C ARG A 199 -12.16 30.79 -5.40
N ALA A 200 -13.21 30.55 -4.63
CA ALA A 200 -13.35 29.35 -3.80
C ALA A 200 -13.42 28.11 -4.70
N THR A 201 -12.37 27.29 -4.70
CA THR A 201 -12.41 26.01 -5.39
C THR A 201 -12.91 24.96 -4.40
N ARG A 202 -13.89 24.13 -4.79
CA ARG A 202 -14.42 23.07 -3.91
C ARG A 202 -13.40 21.94 -3.77
N ALA A 203 -12.42 22.10 -2.89
CA ALA A 203 -11.72 20.96 -2.30
C ALA A 203 -12.60 20.42 -1.16
N ARG A 204 -13.03 19.15 -1.23
CA ARG A 204 -13.76 18.49 -0.14
C ARG A 204 -12.74 17.78 0.75
N THR A 205 -12.26 18.45 1.78
CA THR A 205 -11.38 17.85 2.80
C THR A 205 -12.18 17.57 4.07
N TRP A 206 -12.07 16.38 4.66
CA TRP A 206 -12.65 16.06 5.96
C TRP A 206 -11.55 15.90 7.01
N SER A 207 -11.80 16.40 8.23
CA SER A 207 -10.87 16.30 9.35
C SER A 207 -11.52 15.54 10.51
N GLY A 208 -11.39 14.22 10.59
CA GLY A 208 -11.88 13.42 11.74
C GLY A 208 -10.80 13.22 12.83
N PRO A 209 -11.17 12.84 14.06
CA PRO A 209 -10.23 12.12 14.91
C PRO A 209 -9.74 10.87 14.16
N THR A 210 -8.51 10.44 14.47
CA THR A 210 -7.78 9.32 13.87
C THR A 210 -8.72 8.21 13.41
N PRO A 211 -8.62 7.71 12.15
CA PRO A 211 -9.45 6.60 11.70
C PRO A 211 -9.35 5.48 12.74
N LEU A 212 -10.51 4.95 13.14
CA LEU A 212 -10.60 3.89 14.15
C LEU A 212 -9.56 2.81 13.81
N ARG A 213 -8.60 2.59 14.72
CA ARG A 213 -7.70 1.41 14.63
C ARG A 213 -8.60 0.20 14.43
N CYS A 214 -8.32 -0.64 13.44
CA CYS A 214 -8.94 -1.95 13.36
C CYS A 214 -8.75 -2.65 14.70
N ARG A 215 -9.83 -2.77 15.48
CA ARG A 215 -9.82 -3.52 16.73
C ARG A 215 -9.64 -4.98 16.32
N ARG A 216 -8.47 -5.55 16.63
CA ARG A 216 -8.29 -7.01 16.66
C ARG A 216 -9.42 -7.56 17.52
N ALA A 217 -10.34 -8.32 16.93
CA ALA A 217 -11.40 -8.95 17.67
C ALA A 217 -10.77 -9.89 18.70
N ARG A 218 -10.73 -9.48 19.98
CA ARG A 218 -10.42 -10.39 21.08
C ARG A 218 -11.59 -11.37 21.16
N ARG A 219 -11.34 -12.64 20.87
CA ARG A 219 -12.25 -13.72 21.26
C ARG A 219 -12.21 -13.80 22.78
N SER A 220 -13.33 -13.51 23.43
CA SER A 220 -13.63 -14.04 24.76
C SER A 220 -14.58 -15.23 24.59
N PRO A 221 -14.40 -16.31 25.39
CA PRO A 221 -15.14 -17.55 25.18
C PRO A 221 -16.57 -17.46 25.72
N GLY A 222 -17.49 -18.01 24.92
CA GLY A 222 -18.75 -18.66 25.30
C GLY A 222 -19.70 -17.98 26.29
N SER A 223 -20.88 -17.60 25.82
CA SER A 223 -22.12 -18.20 26.32
C SER A 223 -23.28 -17.95 25.36
N SER A 224 -23.95 -19.03 24.98
CA SER A 224 -25.20 -19.07 24.22
C SER A 224 -26.30 -18.21 24.84
N ARG A 225 -27.04 -17.47 24.01
CA ARG A 225 -28.50 -17.60 23.90
C ARG A 225 -29.06 -16.73 22.77
N SER A 226 -29.90 -17.38 21.99
CA SER A 226 -30.75 -16.89 20.92
C SER A 226 -31.78 -15.86 21.41
N THR A 227 -31.97 -14.77 20.68
CA THR A 227 -33.31 -14.21 20.40
C THR A 227 -33.27 -13.41 19.12
N THR A 228 -34.10 -13.82 18.18
CA THR A 228 -34.37 -13.22 16.88
C THR A 228 -34.97 -11.82 17.03
N ARG A 229 -34.39 -10.80 16.40
CA ARG A 229 -35.12 -9.58 16.08
C ARG A 229 -34.80 -9.11 14.66
N ARG A 230 -35.80 -9.27 13.80
CA ARG A 230 -35.87 -8.76 12.43
C ARG A 230 -35.81 -7.24 12.49
N SER A 231 -34.85 -6.62 11.81
CA SER A 231 -34.90 -5.19 11.51
C SER A 231 -34.66 -5.00 10.02
N THR A 232 -35.65 -4.38 9.39
CA THR A 232 -35.72 -3.97 8.00
C THR A 232 -34.74 -2.82 7.77
N SER A 233 -33.74 -3.02 6.91
CA SER A 233 -32.88 -1.94 6.41
C SER A 233 -33.47 -1.37 5.11
N THR A 234 -34.08 -0.20 5.21
CA THR A 234 -34.53 0.58 4.05
C THR A 234 -33.32 1.10 3.29
N SER A 235 -33.14 0.61 2.07
CA SER A 235 -32.19 1.14 1.08
C SER A 235 -32.65 2.52 0.63
N THR A 236 -31.81 3.54 0.76
CA THR A 236 -32.00 4.82 0.07
C THR A 236 -30.81 5.05 -0.85
N ALA A 237 -31.09 4.89 -2.14
CA ALA A 237 -30.22 5.22 -3.24
C ALA A 237 -29.79 6.69 -3.17
N CYS A 238 -28.49 6.95 -3.26
CA CYS A 238 -27.95 8.30 -3.47
C CYS A 238 -27.53 8.41 -4.95
N SER A 239 -28.22 9.32 -5.63
CA SER A 239 -28.10 9.65 -7.04
C SER A 239 -26.69 10.12 -7.43
N ARG A 240 -26.29 9.78 -8.66
CA ARG A 240 -25.04 10.17 -9.33
C ARG A 240 -24.85 11.70 -9.32
N PRO A 241 -23.67 12.23 -8.94
CA PRO A 241 -23.31 13.60 -9.26
C PRO A 241 -22.65 13.69 -10.63
N ASP A 242 -23.19 14.63 -11.40
CA ASP A 242 -22.84 15.13 -12.73
C ASP A 242 -21.33 15.31 -12.99
N GLU A 243 -20.90 14.94 -14.19
CA GLU A 243 -19.53 15.00 -14.70
C GLU A 243 -19.12 16.45 -15.00
N ARG A 244 -18.40 17.08 -14.06
CA ARG A 244 -17.45 18.14 -14.40
C ARG A 244 -16.11 17.91 -13.70
N ALA A 245 -15.06 17.93 -14.51
CA ALA A 245 -13.71 17.44 -14.23
C ALA A 245 -13.13 17.86 -12.86
N PRO A 246 -12.55 16.93 -12.07
CA PRO A 246 -11.85 17.30 -10.85
C PRO A 246 -10.42 17.77 -11.13
N GLY A 247 -9.96 18.76 -10.35
CA GLY A 247 -8.56 19.17 -10.29
C GLY A 247 -7.63 17.99 -10.04
N ARG A 248 -6.43 18.04 -10.64
CA ARG A 248 -5.45 16.95 -10.61
C ARG A 248 -4.92 16.75 -9.19
N ILE A 249 -5.14 15.56 -8.61
CA ILE A 249 -4.33 15.05 -7.51
C ILE A 249 -3.08 14.45 -8.16
N GLY A 250 -1.96 15.16 -8.10
CA GLY A 250 -0.68 14.66 -8.57
C GLY A 250 -0.02 13.80 -7.50
N VAL A 251 0.09 12.50 -7.74
CA VAL A 251 1.07 11.68 -7.02
C VAL A 251 2.36 11.75 -7.83
N SER A 252 3.30 12.60 -7.42
CA SER A 252 4.62 12.64 -8.04
C SER A 252 5.43 11.43 -7.62
N ARG A 253 6.03 10.72 -8.59
CA ARG A 253 7.10 9.75 -8.33
C ARG A 253 8.31 10.54 -7.80
N GLY A 254 8.80 10.20 -6.61
CA GLY A 254 10.08 10.70 -6.14
C GLY A 254 11.23 10.16 -7.01
N PRO A 255 12.37 10.87 -7.10
CA PRO A 255 13.53 10.38 -7.84
C PRO A 255 14.05 9.08 -7.21
N ARG A 256 14.50 8.14 -8.06
CA ARG A 256 15.27 6.97 -7.64
C ARG A 256 16.61 7.47 -7.08
N THR A 257 16.72 7.58 -5.76
CA THR A 257 18.02 7.73 -5.10
C THR A 257 18.52 6.35 -4.73
N GLY A 258 19.40 5.79 -5.57
CA GLY A 258 20.36 4.80 -5.12
C GLY A 258 21.33 5.49 -4.17
N ALA A 259 21.03 5.45 -2.87
CA ALA A 259 21.96 5.81 -1.82
C ALA A 259 21.91 4.68 -0.80
N ALA A 260 23.06 4.00 -0.66
CA ALA A 260 23.27 2.97 0.34
C ALA A 260 22.89 3.49 1.74
N PRO A 261 22.31 2.65 2.62
CA PRO A 261 22.04 3.04 3.98
C PRO A 261 23.36 3.38 4.70
N PRO A 262 23.42 4.44 5.53
CA PRO A 262 24.59 4.66 6.37
C PRO A 262 24.75 3.49 7.34
N ALA A 263 25.99 3.01 7.46
CA ALA A 263 26.37 1.93 8.36
C ALA A 263 25.96 2.21 9.82
N PRO A 264 25.59 1.20 10.61
CA PRO A 264 25.28 1.39 12.02
C PRO A 264 26.55 1.82 12.78
N VAL A 265 26.43 2.91 13.54
CA VAL A 265 27.46 3.32 14.50
C VAL A 265 27.42 2.34 15.67
N ALA A 266 28.43 1.46 15.74
CA ALA A 266 28.66 0.59 16.88
C ALA A 266 29.12 1.44 18.08
N VAL A 267 28.34 1.41 19.17
CA VAL A 267 28.78 1.92 20.47
C VAL A 267 29.66 0.84 21.11
N GLY A 268 30.98 0.99 20.96
CA GLY A 268 31.97 0.11 21.58
C GLY A 268 32.28 0.55 23.01
N ALA A 269 32.18 -0.41 23.94
CA ALA A 269 32.56 -0.28 25.34
C ALA A 269 34.07 -0.53 25.55
N GLY A 270 34.73 0.35 26.33
CA GLY A 270 35.98 0.12 27.09
C GLY A 270 37.28 -0.16 26.31
N PRO A 271 38.47 0.17 26.86
CA PRO A 271 38.87 -0.40 28.16
C PRO A 271 39.51 0.58 29.16
N ALA A 272 39.55 0.11 30.41
CA ALA A 272 40.25 0.71 31.54
C ALA A 272 41.79 0.64 31.37
N GLY A 273 42.49 1.65 31.89
CA GLY A 273 43.95 1.66 32.02
C GLY A 273 44.40 2.70 33.06
N HIS A 274 44.75 2.23 34.24
CA HIS A 274 45.34 2.99 35.34
C HIS A 274 46.74 3.53 34.99
N THR A 275 47.07 4.74 35.45
CA THR A 275 48.34 5.02 36.15
C THR A 275 48.30 6.38 36.86
N ARG A 276 48.61 6.37 38.17
CA ARG A 276 48.88 7.57 38.99
C ARG A 276 50.23 8.17 38.62
N PRO A 277 50.48 9.44 38.98
CA PRO A 277 51.62 9.67 39.87
C PRO A 277 51.30 10.62 41.03
N GLY A 278 51.80 10.27 42.21
CA GLY A 278 51.93 11.17 43.34
C GLY A 278 53.16 12.06 43.17
N GLY A 279 53.08 13.26 43.74
CA GLY A 279 54.17 14.22 43.80
C GLY A 279 53.69 15.51 44.46
N VAL A 280 53.82 15.58 45.77
CA VAL A 280 53.71 16.82 46.57
C VAL A 280 55.09 17.47 46.60
N PRO A 281 55.16 18.81 46.60
CA PRO A 281 56.17 19.47 47.41
C PRO A 281 55.60 20.59 48.31
N SER A 282 55.91 20.44 49.60
CA SER A 282 56.45 21.43 50.56
C SER A 282 55.87 22.84 50.71
N GLY A 283 55.57 23.18 51.98
CA GLY A 283 55.98 24.47 52.58
C GLY A 283 55.05 24.99 53.70
N GLY A 284 55.58 25.15 54.91
CA GLY A 284 55.00 26.00 55.97
C GLY A 284 54.67 25.28 57.27
#